data_AF-A0A1U7ILP5-F1
#
_entry.id   AF-A0A1U7ILP5-F1
#
_cell.length_a   1.000
_cell.length_b   1.000
_cell.length_c   1.000
_cell.angle_alpha   90.00
_cell.angle_beta   90.00
_cell.angle_gamma   90.00
#
_symmetry.space_group_name_H-M   'P 1'
#
loop_
_entity.id
_entity.type
_entity.pdbx_description
1 polymer ?
#
loop_
_entity_poly.entity_id
_entity_poly.type
_entity_poly.pdbx_seq_one_letter_code
_entity_poly.pdbx_strand_id
1 'polypeptide(L)'
;MCDRYLVLNKKKREDVKTPKTRNYRDYLIKSLQDPERAAGNIEVALELEEKDPELLRLTLKDVVDARLQMNDLSDIAKQHYAKLDQILSDTGGTEIYTLVSLLDALGLQLTVTVKEINQ
;
A
#
# COMPACT_ATOMS: atom_id res chain seq x y z
N MET A 1 15.82 -56.40 5.56
CA MET A 1 16.16 -55.39 4.52
C MET A 1 15.14 -54.26 4.56
N CYS A 2 15.23 -53.33 5.51
CA CYS A 2 14.42 -52.10 5.55
C CYS A 2 15.09 -50.92 6.30
N ASP A 3 16.43 -50.90 6.48
CA ASP A 3 17.11 -49.87 7.30
C ASP A 3 18.01 -48.93 6.48
N ARG A 4 17.50 -48.33 5.40
CA ARG A 4 18.28 -47.33 4.61
C ARG A 4 17.56 -46.04 4.23
N TYR A 5 16.37 -45.76 4.79
CA TYR A 5 15.62 -44.54 4.42
C TYR A 5 15.44 -43.48 5.51
N LEU A 6 16.01 -43.65 6.71
CA LEU A 6 15.77 -42.71 7.83
C LEU A 6 16.95 -41.83 8.25
N VAL A 7 18.07 -41.79 7.51
CA VAL A 7 19.29 -41.04 7.93
C VAL A 7 19.66 -39.90 6.97
N LEU A 8 18.68 -39.19 6.39
CA LEU A 8 18.98 -37.98 5.60
C LEU A 8 18.20 -36.70 5.95
N ASN A 9 17.35 -36.72 6.98
CA ASN A 9 16.62 -35.50 7.41
C ASN A 9 16.96 -35.06 8.84
N LYS A 10 18.25 -35.03 9.17
CA LYS A 10 18.78 -34.34 10.37
C LYS A 10 19.73 -33.20 10.02
N LYS A 11 19.50 -32.49 8.90
CA LYS A 11 20.19 -31.23 8.62
C LYS A 11 19.31 -30.07 9.10
N LYS A 12 19.59 -29.63 10.33
CA LYS A 12 19.47 -28.25 10.81
C LYS A 12 18.10 -27.58 10.58
N ARG A 13 17.19 -27.74 11.54
CA ARG A 13 16.19 -26.69 11.80
C ARG A 13 16.96 -25.52 12.42
N GLU A 14 17.49 -24.65 11.59
CA GLU A 14 17.86 -23.31 12.06
C GLU A 14 16.54 -22.60 12.42
N ASP A 15 16.44 -22.18 13.67
CA ASP A 15 15.40 -21.29 14.16
C ASP A 15 15.29 -20.08 13.24
N VAL A 16 14.29 -20.09 12.35
CA VAL A 16 13.91 -18.91 11.58
C VAL A 16 13.24 -17.95 12.57
N LYS A 17 14.08 -17.15 13.23
CA LYS A 17 13.68 -16.01 14.03
C LYS A 17 13.04 -15.01 13.07
N THR A 18 11.73 -15.06 12.89
CA THR A 18 11.06 -14.19 11.92
C THR A 18 10.84 -12.77 12.46
N PRO A 19 11.47 -11.72 11.89
CA PRO A 19 10.92 -10.39 11.98
C PRO A 19 9.85 -10.26 10.88
N LYS A 20 8.71 -10.95 11.03
CA LYS A 20 7.77 -11.19 9.91
C LYS A 20 6.97 -9.97 9.47
N THR A 21 6.83 -8.94 10.32
CA THR A 21 6.02 -7.74 10.04
C THR A 21 6.85 -6.48 9.83
N ARG A 22 7.88 -6.26 10.66
CA ARG A 22 8.74 -5.07 10.55
C ARG A 22 9.50 -5.04 9.23
N ASN A 23 10.05 -6.18 8.81
CA ASN A 23 10.80 -6.28 7.55
C ASN A 23 9.89 -6.09 6.32
N TYR A 24 8.65 -6.57 6.38
CA TYR A 24 7.68 -6.40 5.30
C TYR A 24 7.24 -4.94 5.15
N ARG A 25 6.86 -4.27 6.25
CA ARG A 25 6.48 -2.85 6.21
C ARG A 25 7.65 -1.98 5.74
N ASP A 26 8.85 -2.23 6.24
CA ASP A 26 10.06 -1.50 5.81
C ASP A 26 10.35 -1.70 4.31
N TYR A 27 10.15 -2.92 3.79
CA TYR A 27 10.25 -3.20 2.36
C TYR A 27 9.17 -2.48 1.54
N LEU A 28 7.91 -2.50 2.00
CA LEU A 28 6.80 -1.82 1.34
C LEU A 28 7.08 -0.32 1.24
N ILE A 29 7.41 0.33 2.36
CA ILE A 29 7.71 1.77 2.38
C ILE A 29 8.89 2.10 1.45
N LYS A 30 9.95 1.30 1.43
CA LYS A 30 11.05 1.48 0.47
C LYS A 30 10.59 1.36 -0.97
N SER A 31 9.70 0.42 -1.27
CA SER A 31 9.18 0.24 -2.62
C SER A 31 8.30 1.40 -3.08
N LEU A 32 7.58 2.05 -2.16
CA LEU A 32 6.70 3.20 -2.45
C LEU A 32 7.44 4.52 -2.64
N GLN A 33 8.78 4.51 -2.50
CA GLN A 33 9.62 5.63 -2.91
C GLN A 33 9.62 5.81 -4.42
N ASP A 34 9.40 4.73 -5.18
CA ASP A 34 9.17 4.79 -6.61
C ASP A 34 7.77 5.36 -6.88
N PRO A 35 7.65 6.51 -7.59
CA PRO A 35 6.37 7.15 -7.85
C PRO A 35 5.38 6.24 -8.61
N GLU A 36 5.86 5.37 -9.49
CA GLU A 36 5.00 4.44 -10.23
C GLU A 36 4.42 3.36 -9.30
N ARG A 37 5.23 2.84 -8.38
CA ARG A 37 4.76 1.88 -7.38
C ARG A 37 3.77 2.51 -6.40
N ALA A 38 4.00 3.78 -6.02
CA ALA A 38 3.05 4.52 -5.19
C ALA A 38 1.70 4.69 -5.88
N ALA A 39 1.72 5.06 -7.17
CA ALA A 39 0.51 5.24 -7.97
C ALA A 39 -0.28 3.92 -8.10
N GLY A 40 0.40 2.83 -8.50
CA GLY A 40 -0.24 1.53 -8.64
C GLY A 40 -0.79 0.97 -7.31
N ASN A 41 -0.13 1.24 -6.17
CA ASN A 41 -0.66 0.81 -4.88
C ASN A 41 -1.97 1.54 -4.51
N ILE A 42 -2.06 2.84 -4.79
CA ILE A 42 -3.30 3.61 -4.56
C ILE A 42 -4.42 3.13 -5.49
N GLU A 43 -4.11 2.87 -6.77
CA GLU A 43 -5.08 2.36 -7.74
C GLU A 43 -5.65 1.01 -7.30
N VAL A 44 -4.80 0.06 -6.91
CA VAL A 44 -5.24 -1.22 -6.35
C VAL A 44 -6.15 -1.04 -5.13
N ALA A 45 -5.83 -0.10 -4.23
CA ALA A 45 -6.67 0.17 -3.05
C ALA A 45 -8.07 0.74 -3.40
N LEU A 46 -8.22 1.38 -4.57
CA LEU A 46 -9.49 1.91 -5.05
C LEU A 46 -10.34 0.87 -5.80
N GLU A 47 -9.69 -0.10 -6.45
CA GLU A 47 -10.36 -1.13 -7.26
C GLU A 47 -10.79 -2.36 -6.47
N LEU A 48 -10.25 -2.59 -5.26
CA LEU A 48 -10.60 -3.76 -4.46
C LEU A 48 -12.08 -3.78 -4.08
N GLU A 49 -12.74 -4.89 -4.42
CA GLU A 49 -14.16 -5.13 -4.14
C GLU A 49 -14.46 -5.21 -2.64
N GLU A 50 -13.51 -5.75 -1.87
CA GLU A 50 -13.52 -5.69 -0.41
C GLU A 50 -13.10 -4.27 0.02
N LYS A 51 -14.09 -3.37 0.05
CA LYS A 51 -13.96 -1.98 0.50
C LYS A 51 -13.79 -1.93 2.02
N ASP A 52 -12.70 -2.49 2.53
CA ASP A 52 -12.26 -2.22 3.89
C ASP A 52 -12.05 -0.70 4.02
N PRO A 53 -12.86 -0.01 4.84
CA PRO A 53 -12.80 1.45 4.97
C PRO A 53 -11.43 1.94 5.46
N GLU A 54 -10.63 1.07 6.08
CA GLU A 54 -9.28 1.42 6.52
C GLU A 54 -8.22 1.25 5.41
N LEU A 55 -8.51 0.47 4.35
CA LEU A 55 -7.50 0.11 3.37
C LEU A 55 -6.97 1.31 2.59
N LEU A 56 -7.86 2.15 2.03
CA LEU A 56 -7.45 3.34 1.30
C LEU A 56 -6.66 4.30 2.21
N ARG A 57 -7.11 4.48 3.45
CA ARG A 57 -6.44 5.33 4.43
C ARG A 57 -5.04 4.81 4.75
N LEU A 58 -4.90 3.50 4.98
CA LEU A 58 -3.61 2.86 5.26
C LEU A 58 -2.66 2.95 4.06
N THR A 59 -3.15 2.71 2.85
CA THR A 59 -2.36 2.83 1.62
C THR A 59 -1.85 4.26 1.42
N LEU A 60 -2.71 5.27 1.60
CA LEU A 60 -2.30 6.67 1.51
C LEU A 60 -1.26 7.04 2.59
N LYS A 61 -1.43 6.53 3.81
CA LYS A 61 -0.45 6.68 4.89
C LYS A 61 0.90 6.09 4.51
N ASP A 62 0.93 4.88 3.96
CA ASP A 62 2.17 4.21 3.59
C ASP A 62 2.91 4.97 2.46
N VAL A 63 2.18 5.54 1.49
CA VAL A 63 2.76 6.41 0.45
C VAL A 63 3.31 7.71 1.06
N VAL A 64 2.58 8.34 1.98
CA VAL A 64 3.04 9.56 2.66
C VAL A 64 4.27 9.30 3.53
N ASP A 65 4.29 8.19 4.27
CA ASP A 65 5.45 7.75 5.06
C ASP A 65 6.68 7.55 4.15
N ALA A 66 6.51 6.96 2.97
CA ALA A 66 7.58 6.80 1.98
C ALA A 66 8.14 8.15 1.52
N ARG A 67 7.27 9.12 1.19
CA ARG A 67 7.66 10.47 0.78
C ARG A 67 8.33 11.26 1.90
N LEU A 68 7.89 11.09 3.14
CA LEU A 68 8.53 11.68 4.31
C LEU A 68 9.95 11.13 4.51
N GLN A 69 10.17 9.82 4.32
CA GLN A 69 11.51 9.22 4.38
C GLN A 69 12.45 9.73 3.28
N MET A 70 11.91 10.10 2.12
CA MET A 70 12.66 10.73 1.04
C MET A 70 12.91 12.22 1.27
N ASN A 71 12.32 12.83 2.30
CA ASN A 71 12.30 14.27 2.51
C ASN A 71 11.75 15.05 1.29
N ASP A 72 10.79 14.44 0.58
CA ASP A 72 10.22 14.91 -0.70
C ASP A 72 8.76 15.37 -0.55
N LEU A 73 8.26 15.47 0.68
CA LEU A 73 6.88 15.87 0.94
C LEU A 73 6.78 17.35 1.30
N SER A 74 6.16 18.14 0.41
CA SER A 74 5.90 19.57 0.65
C SER A 74 4.96 19.81 1.83
N ASP A 75 5.04 20.99 2.45
CA ASP A 75 4.17 21.33 3.58
C ASP A 75 2.69 21.44 3.16
N ILE A 76 2.43 21.85 1.92
CA ILE A 76 1.09 21.84 1.33
C ILE A 76 0.56 20.41 1.24
N ALA A 77 1.37 19.46 0.75
CA ALA A 77 0.98 18.05 0.67
C ALA A 77 0.70 17.46 2.07
N LYS A 78 1.50 17.80 3.09
CA LYS A 78 1.24 17.40 4.49
C LYS A 78 -0.11 17.93 4.99
N GLN A 79 -0.44 19.19 4.72
CA GLN A 79 -1.73 19.78 5.12
C GLN A 79 -2.92 19.11 4.42
N HIS A 80 -2.79 18.81 3.13
CA HIS A 80 -3.83 18.07 2.40
C HIS A 80 -4.00 16.66 2.94
N TYR A 81 -2.90 15.95 3.20
CA TYR A 81 -2.96 14.62 3.80
C TYR A 81 -3.62 14.65 5.17
N ALA A 82 -3.26 15.58 6.07
CA ALA A 82 -3.86 15.66 7.41
C ALA A 82 -5.38 15.89 7.36
N LYS A 83 -5.85 16.74 6.44
CA LYS A 83 -7.28 16.97 6.22
C LYS A 83 -7.97 15.72 5.67
N LEU A 84 -7.35 15.07 4.68
CA LEU A 84 -7.91 13.87 4.06
C LEU A 84 -7.94 12.69 5.05
N ASP A 85 -6.89 12.48 5.86
CA ASP A 85 -6.84 11.43 6.87
C ASP A 85 -7.96 11.58 7.90
N GLN A 86 -8.28 12.82 8.31
CA GLN A 86 -9.41 13.10 9.19
C GLN A 86 -10.74 12.71 8.52
N ILE A 87 -10.97 13.13 7.28
CA ILE A 87 -12.20 12.79 6.54
C ILE A 87 -12.32 11.27 6.37
N LEU A 88 -11.25 10.58 5.97
CA LEU A 88 -11.22 9.13 5.81
C LEU A 88 -11.43 8.39 7.12
N SER A 89 -10.97 8.95 8.25
CA SER A 89 -11.23 8.40 9.57
C SER A 89 -12.72 8.46 9.95
N ASP A 90 -13.44 9.46 9.45
CA ASP A 90 -14.85 9.68 9.78
C ASP A 90 -15.79 8.95 8.80
N THR A 91 -15.45 8.92 7.50
CA THR A 91 -16.34 8.40 6.44
C THR A 91 -15.89 7.07 5.86
N GLY A 92 -14.68 6.59 6.18
CA GLY A 92 -14.08 5.41 5.58
C GLY A 92 -13.82 5.55 4.07
N GLY A 93 -13.84 6.77 3.53
CA GLY A 93 -13.72 7.01 2.09
C GLY A 93 -14.98 6.70 1.27
N THR A 94 -16.14 6.61 1.92
CA THR A 94 -17.43 6.31 1.25
C THR A 94 -17.68 7.19 0.03
N GLU A 95 -17.37 8.48 0.12
CA GLU A 95 -17.53 9.43 -0.99
C GLU A 95 -16.65 9.07 -2.20
N ILE A 96 -15.40 8.65 -1.97
CA ILE A 96 -14.46 8.27 -3.02
C ILE A 96 -14.93 6.99 -3.70
N TYR A 97 -15.32 5.98 -2.93
CA TYR A 97 -15.83 4.73 -3.48
C TYR A 97 -17.15 4.92 -4.23
N THR A 98 -17.99 5.85 -3.78
CA THR A 98 -19.23 6.21 -4.49
C THR A 98 -18.91 6.86 -5.84
N LEU A 99 -17.90 7.74 -5.89
CA LEU A 99 -17.41 8.34 -7.14
C LEU A 99 -16.87 7.27 -8.09
N VAL A 100 -16.02 6.36 -7.61
CA VAL A 100 -15.47 5.25 -8.42
C VAL A 100 -16.59 4.40 -9.01
N SER A 101 -17.57 4.01 -8.19
CA SER A 101 -18.73 3.24 -8.64
C SER A 101 -19.62 4.00 -9.64
N LEU A 102 -19.75 5.32 -9.50
CA LEU A 102 -20.45 6.15 -10.49
C LEU A 102 -19.69 6.20 -11.82
N LEU A 103 -18.38 6.37 -11.79
CA LEU A 103 -17.55 6.39 -13.01
C LEU A 103 -17.67 5.06 -13.75
N ASP A 104 -17.56 3.93 -13.05
CA ASP A 104 -17.71 2.60 -13.63
C ASP A 104 -19.09 2.40 -14.29
N ALA A 105 -20.17 2.81 -13.62
CA ALA A 105 -21.52 2.77 -14.18
C ALA A 105 -21.69 3.65 -15.44
N LEU A 106 -20.84 4.66 -15.62
CA LEU A 106 -20.79 5.51 -16.82
C LEU A 106 -19.83 4.97 -17.91
N GLY A 107 -19.16 3.83 -17.68
CA GLY A 107 -18.13 3.29 -18.56
C GLY A 107 -16.80 4.06 -18.49
N LEU A 108 -16.53 4.74 -17.37
CA LEU A 108 -15.33 5.52 -17.10
C LEU A 108 -14.50 4.86 -15.99
N GLN A 109 -13.18 5.06 -16.00
CA GLN A 109 -12.27 4.54 -14.98
C GLN A 109 -11.50 5.68 -14.31
N LEU A 110 -11.32 5.58 -12.99
CA LEU A 110 -10.41 6.44 -12.23
C LEU A 110 -9.03 5.79 -12.19
N THR A 111 -8.01 6.46 -12.72
CA THR A 111 -6.62 6.00 -12.72
C THR A 111 -5.74 6.98 -11.94
N VAL A 112 -4.69 6.46 -11.32
CA VAL A 112 -3.68 7.26 -10.62
C VAL A 112 -2.35 7.07 -11.35
N THR A 113 -1.80 8.15 -11.90
CA THR A 113 -0.53 8.12 -12.64
C THR A 113 0.44 9.16 -12.11
N VAL A 114 1.73 8.95 -12.37
CA VAL A 114 2.76 9.92 -12.01
C VAL A 114 2.50 11.24 -12.75
N LYS A 115 2.59 12.34 -12.02
CA LYS A 115 2.45 13.67 -12.63
C LYS A 115 3.72 14.00 -13.39
N GLU A 116 3.62 14.10 -14.71
CA GLU A 116 4.67 14.63 -15.55
C GLU A 116 4.95 16.10 -15.18
N ILE A 117 6.13 16.36 -14.63
CA ILE A 117 6.62 17.72 -14.43
C ILE A 117 7.36 18.08 -15.71
N ASN A 118 6.67 18.72 -16.66
CA ASN A 118 7.35 19.33 -17.81
C ASN A 118 8.42 20.29 -17.28
N GLN A 119 9.69 19.96 -17.51
CA GLN A 119 10.86 20.77 -17.19
C GLN A 119 10.92 22.02 -18.07
#